data_AF-A0A962C467-F1
#
_entry.id   AF-A0A962C467-F1
#
_cell.length_a   1.000
_cell.length_b   1.000
_cell.length_c   1.000
_cell.angle_alpha   90.00
_cell.angle_beta   90.00
_cell.angle_gamma   90.00
#
_symmetry.space_group_name_H-M   'P 1'
#
loop_
_entity.id
_entity.type
_entity.pdbx_description
1 polymer ?
#
loop_
_entity_poly.entity_id
_entity_poly.type
_entity_poly.pdbx_seq_one_letter_code
_entity_poly.pdbx_strand_id
1 'polypeptide(L)'
;MACIRNLAGLALLAMTLTFTPARAGGLLSIYTVGTSASCDFSSLQDAINAAPTGFDDQTEIRLSRDLANQTLNSVDRNLTIDGSWPSCTSTLPQAGLLHTVAGNGADTVMRFNASMGLRIVELRSVIVRGGGANDALNDRGGGLRIDGQSSVYVEDSRIADNESILGGGAYLNGPQTRLTLDEGTILGSVESLSLAANRAVEVFPASAQGGGIWCGGGGTVAIIDGRLRNNTSEGDGGGLHANDCTVVIQPRTAFVGNADGFVTFFQNVAAGNGGGLYLDNGSSLNWLSLPVDRFAGRATGNRATGRGGAVFMTGGSSFTGNWIRFEDNRADGRGGALAIQGDSVLSLLGADDFHCTFATCPGVFGTRGITEGENATLIGGAVYVDSGGLANLQQAHLYDNFANNGSAVHVSGSTSAAILTSDLIARNILYGVGNGTSTIELTSSASAVLRHVTMSGNFRVSDQFPGLELAASSIRANGNLGAVVIRNSLLYDDATVLLRLLAGATASGSCVLGHENTSFPPATVLDPLYVDTTGNAPDYSLQAASPAIDRCGSSGLDVNDLFGSTRPFDDPRPDVAGPFDAGAIEYVVDDTIFADGFELLVAR
;
A
#
# COMPACT_ATOMS: atom_id res chain seq x y z
N MET A 1 34.62 -11.31 1.48
CA MET A 1 34.32 -9.99 2.07
C MET A 1 34.80 -8.89 1.13
N ALA A 2 33.99 -8.57 0.12
CA ALA A 2 34.15 -7.36 -0.69
C ALA A 2 32.91 -6.53 -0.41
N CYS A 3 33.12 -5.41 0.27
CA CYS A 3 32.08 -4.53 0.78
C CYS A 3 31.50 -3.73 -0.40
N ILE A 4 30.26 -4.03 -0.78
CA ILE A 4 29.48 -3.21 -1.71
C ILE A 4 29.09 -1.94 -0.96
N ARG A 5 29.94 -0.91 -1.06
CA ARG A 5 29.55 0.48 -0.83
C ARG A 5 29.10 1.06 -2.17
N ASN A 6 27.83 0.88 -2.49
CA ASN A 6 27.09 1.73 -3.43
C ASN A 6 25.77 2.08 -2.73
N LEU A 7 25.86 2.90 -1.68
CA LEU A 7 24.71 3.64 -1.21
C LEU A 7 24.47 4.72 -2.26
N ALA A 8 23.47 4.44 -3.10
CA ALA A 8 22.84 5.41 -3.95
C ALA A 8 22.44 6.60 -3.08
N GLY A 9 23.10 7.74 -3.31
CA GLY A 9 22.46 9.03 -3.11
C GLY A 9 21.37 9.17 -4.16
N LEU A 10 20.26 8.45 -3.98
CA LEU A 10 19.02 8.73 -4.68
C LEU A 10 18.46 9.97 -3.98
N ALA A 11 18.91 11.15 -4.41
CA ALA A 11 18.21 12.38 -4.09
C ALA A 11 16.80 12.21 -4.64
N LEU A 12 15.86 11.88 -3.75
CA LEU A 12 14.44 11.87 -4.03
C LEU A 12 14.03 13.32 -4.23
N LEU A 13 14.34 13.86 -5.42
CA LEU A 13 13.76 15.09 -5.90
C LEU A 13 12.30 14.73 -6.19
N ALA A 14 11.47 14.72 -5.14
CA ALA A 14 10.04 14.77 -5.24
C ALA A 14 9.70 16.15 -5.82
N MET A 15 9.98 16.31 -7.11
CA MET A 15 9.44 17.40 -7.90
C MET A 15 7.96 17.06 -8.02
N THR A 16 7.19 17.43 -7.00
CA THR A 16 5.74 17.57 -7.06
C THR A 16 5.45 18.68 -8.06
N LEU A 17 5.69 18.38 -9.33
CA LEU A 17 5.10 19.09 -10.43
C LEU A 17 3.62 18.75 -10.36
N THR A 18 2.88 19.57 -9.63
CA THR A 18 1.48 19.83 -9.94
C THR A 18 1.48 20.48 -11.32
N PHE A 19 1.68 19.67 -12.37
CA PHE A 19 1.33 20.05 -13.71
C PHE A 19 -0.18 20.10 -13.74
N THR A 20 -0.76 21.22 -13.33
CA THR A 20 -1.93 21.69 -14.06
C THR A 20 -1.38 22.00 -15.45
N PRO A 21 -1.63 21.17 -16.48
CA PRO A 21 -1.15 21.49 -17.82
C PRO A 21 -1.65 22.90 -18.12
N ALA A 22 -0.72 23.86 -18.26
CA ALA A 22 -1.06 25.21 -18.65
C ALA A 22 -1.73 25.09 -20.01
N ARG A 23 -3.07 25.21 -20.03
CA ARG A 23 -3.86 25.09 -21.24
C ARG A 23 -3.39 26.21 -22.17
N ALA A 24 -2.74 25.84 -23.28
CA ALA A 24 -2.46 26.79 -24.34
C ALA A 24 -3.81 27.41 -24.76
N GLY A 25 -3.84 28.72 -25.00
CA GLY A 25 -5.06 29.51 -25.20
C GLY A 25 -5.80 29.23 -26.52
N GLY A 26 -6.01 27.96 -26.87
CA GLY A 26 -6.84 27.53 -27.99
C GLY A 26 -8.33 27.83 -27.76
N LEU A 27 -9.10 27.73 -28.83
CA LEU A 27 -10.54 27.97 -28.79
C LEU A 27 -11.21 26.83 -28.01
N LEU A 28 -11.85 27.17 -26.88
CA LEU A 28 -12.72 26.24 -26.18
C LEU A 28 -14.04 26.13 -26.94
N SER A 29 -14.29 24.96 -27.55
CA SER A 29 -15.59 24.64 -28.13
C SER A 29 -16.43 23.87 -27.10
N ILE A 30 -17.72 24.20 -27.00
CA ILE A 30 -18.66 23.50 -26.11
C ILE A 30 -19.69 22.79 -26.98
N TYR A 31 -19.83 21.48 -26.80
CA TYR A 31 -20.84 20.65 -27.43
C TYR A 31 -21.77 20.07 -26.37
N THR A 32 -23.06 20.06 -26.66
CA THR A 32 -24.09 19.44 -25.83
C THR A 32 -24.62 18.18 -26.49
N VAL A 33 -24.78 17.10 -25.71
CA VAL A 33 -25.17 15.79 -26.24
C VAL A 33 -26.40 15.26 -25.50
N GLY A 34 -27.42 14.87 -26.27
CA GLY A 34 -28.69 14.37 -25.73
C GLY A 34 -29.74 14.09 -26.80
N THR A 35 -30.88 13.56 -26.38
CA THR A 35 -31.98 13.25 -27.32
C THR A 35 -32.90 14.44 -27.59
N SER A 36 -32.85 15.49 -26.77
CA SER A 36 -33.59 16.73 -27.01
C SER A 36 -33.13 17.49 -28.26
N ALA A 37 -34.06 18.18 -28.93
CA ALA A 37 -33.74 19.04 -30.08
C ALA A 37 -32.87 20.27 -29.74
N SER A 38 -32.62 20.52 -28.45
CA SER A 38 -31.74 21.61 -27.99
C SER A 38 -30.27 21.21 -27.89
N CYS A 39 -29.95 19.92 -28.10
CA CYS A 39 -28.58 19.43 -28.10
C CYS A 39 -27.92 19.62 -29.46
N ASP A 40 -26.62 19.89 -29.47
CA ASP A 40 -25.83 19.99 -30.71
C ASP A 40 -25.71 18.63 -31.40
N PHE A 41 -25.62 17.55 -30.61
CA PHE A 41 -25.49 16.17 -31.10
C PHE A 41 -26.43 15.22 -30.36
N SER A 42 -26.89 14.18 -31.07
CA SER A 42 -27.65 13.08 -30.47
C SER A 42 -26.78 11.89 -30.02
N SER A 43 -25.48 11.91 -30.35
CA SER A 43 -24.53 10.85 -29.98
C SER A 43 -23.21 11.43 -29.48
N LEU A 44 -22.60 10.75 -28.51
CA LEU A 44 -21.31 11.14 -27.95
C LEU A 44 -20.19 10.95 -28.99
N GLN A 45 -20.28 9.89 -29.80
CA GLN A 45 -19.30 9.65 -30.85
C GLN A 45 -19.31 10.75 -31.92
N ASP A 46 -20.47 11.27 -32.31
CA ASP A 46 -20.55 12.35 -33.30
C ASP A 46 -19.95 13.65 -32.76
N ALA A 47 -20.18 13.96 -31.49
CA ALA A 47 -19.56 15.11 -30.82
C ALA A 47 -18.03 14.98 -30.77
N ILE A 48 -17.51 13.78 -30.47
CA ILE A 48 -16.07 13.47 -30.49
C ILE A 48 -15.49 13.63 -31.91
N ASN A 49 -16.19 13.11 -32.92
CA ASN A 49 -15.75 13.20 -34.31
C ASN A 49 -15.73 14.65 -34.83
N ALA A 50 -16.65 15.49 -34.33
CA ALA A 50 -16.73 16.91 -34.67
C ALA A 50 -15.72 17.78 -33.89
N ALA A 51 -15.07 17.24 -32.85
CA ALA A 51 -14.06 17.98 -32.09
C ALA A 51 -12.82 18.26 -32.95
N PRO A 52 -12.23 19.46 -32.88
CA PRO A 52 -11.05 19.81 -33.65
C PRO A 52 -9.88 18.87 -33.36
N THR A 53 -9.09 18.56 -34.39
CA THR A 53 -7.94 17.65 -34.30
C THR A 53 -6.65 18.37 -33.88
N GLY A 54 -6.67 19.69 -33.74
CA GLY A 54 -5.51 20.50 -33.33
C GLY A 54 -5.00 20.11 -31.94
N PHE A 55 -3.71 20.32 -31.69
CA PHE A 55 -3.08 19.99 -30.40
C PHE A 55 -3.38 21.01 -29.30
N ASP A 56 -3.70 22.24 -29.67
CA ASP A 56 -4.03 23.33 -28.75
C ASP A 56 -5.55 23.52 -28.58
N ASP A 57 -6.35 22.87 -29.42
CA ASP A 57 -7.81 22.96 -29.34
C ASP A 57 -8.32 22.07 -28.21
N GLN A 58 -9.31 22.55 -27.46
CA GLN A 58 -10.01 21.78 -26.42
C GLN A 58 -11.51 21.82 -26.69
N THR A 59 -12.17 20.67 -26.58
CA THR A 59 -13.63 20.58 -26.65
C THR A 59 -14.18 20.07 -25.33
N GLU A 60 -15.14 20.79 -24.77
CA GLU A 60 -15.97 20.33 -23.66
C GLU A 60 -17.26 19.71 -24.22
N ILE A 61 -17.52 18.45 -23.89
CA ILE A 61 -18.70 17.70 -24.29
C ILE A 61 -19.56 17.49 -23.04
N ARG A 62 -20.72 18.15 -22.99
CA ARG A 62 -21.67 18.14 -21.88
C ARG A 62 -22.76 17.10 -22.14
N LEU A 63 -22.82 16.05 -21.31
CA LEU A 63 -23.77 14.96 -21.46
C LEU A 63 -25.04 15.27 -20.68
N SER A 64 -26.17 15.33 -21.38
CA SER A 64 -27.47 15.46 -20.75
C SER A 64 -28.01 14.10 -20.27
N ARG A 65 -28.97 14.12 -19.34
CA ARG A 65 -29.55 12.90 -18.75
C ARG A 65 -30.33 12.01 -19.71
N ASP A 66 -30.83 12.57 -20.81
CA ASP A 66 -31.66 11.84 -21.77
C ASP A 66 -30.84 11.10 -22.85
N LEU A 67 -29.51 11.20 -22.80
CA LEU A 67 -28.61 10.47 -23.69
C LEU A 67 -28.65 8.97 -23.39
N ALA A 68 -28.86 8.18 -24.44
CA ALA A 68 -28.79 6.72 -24.37
C ALA A 68 -27.34 6.22 -24.29
N ASN A 69 -27.15 5.05 -23.68
CA ASN A 69 -25.85 4.38 -23.57
C ASN A 69 -25.20 4.13 -24.94
N GLN A 70 -23.89 4.35 -25.03
CA GLN A 70 -23.10 4.20 -26.26
C GLN A 70 -21.70 3.66 -25.94
N THR A 71 -21.21 2.76 -26.79
CA THR A 71 -19.78 2.40 -26.88
C THR A 71 -19.02 3.47 -27.66
N LEU A 72 -17.85 3.88 -27.20
CA LEU A 72 -17.02 4.86 -27.89
C LEU A 72 -15.89 4.17 -28.65
N ASN A 73 -15.67 4.64 -29.87
CA ASN A 73 -14.50 4.27 -30.66
C ASN A 73 -13.25 5.00 -30.14
N SER A 74 -12.17 4.94 -30.92
CA SER A 74 -10.91 5.62 -30.63
C SER A 74 -11.10 7.12 -30.45
N VAL A 75 -10.58 7.64 -29.35
CA VAL A 75 -10.46 9.05 -29.02
C VAL A 75 -9.00 9.46 -29.20
N ASP A 76 -8.77 10.40 -30.10
CA ASP A 76 -7.46 10.95 -30.50
C ASP A 76 -7.50 12.48 -30.53
N ARG A 77 -8.22 13.07 -29.56
CA ARG A 77 -8.55 14.50 -29.43
C ARG A 77 -8.31 14.97 -27.99
N ASN A 78 -8.19 16.27 -27.80
CA ASN A 78 -8.21 16.84 -26.44
C ASN A 78 -9.64 17.16 -26.03
N LEU A 79 -10.15 16.46 -25.02
CA LEU A 79 -11.56 16.50 -24.65
C LEU A 79 -11.75 16.64 -23.15
N THR A 80 -12.83 17.31 -22.76
CA THR A 80 -13.45 17.15 -21.44
C THR A 80 -14.83 16.56 -21.67
N ILE A 81 -15.14 15.39 -21.13
CA ILE A 81 -16.46 14.75 -21.18
C ILE A 81 -17.08 14.85 -19.79
N ASP A 82 -18.15 15.63 -19.67
CA ASP A 82 -18.75 16.00 -18.39
C ASP A 82 -20.20 15.51 -18.29
N GLY A 83 -20.45 14.61 -17.34
CA GLY A 83 -21.76 14.01 -17.07
C GLY A 83 -22.63 14.76 -16.07
N SER A 84 -22.18 15.90 -15.54
CA SER A 84 -22.88 16.65 -14.49
C SER A 84 -24.05 17.52 -14.98
N TRP A 85 -24.45 17.41 -16.26
CA TRP A 85 -25.39 18.33 -16.89
C TRP A 85 -26.83 17.76 -16.93
N PRO A 86 -27.83 18.41 -16.32
CA PRO A 86 -29.20 17.89 -16.31
C PRO A 86 -29.85 17.85 -17.69
N SER A 87 -29.53 18.83 -18.55
CA SER A 87 -30.10 19.02 -19.89
C SER A 87 -29.14 19.84 -20.77
N CYS A 88 -29.32 19.80 -22.09
CA CYS A 88 -28.50 20.57 -23.05
C CYS A 88 -28.68 22.09 -22.94
N THR A 89 -29.77 22.57 -22.32
CA THR A 89 -30.00 24.01 -22.08
C THR A 89 -29.52 24.48 -20.70
N SER A 90 -28.96 23.58 -19.87
CA SER A 90 -28.51 23.98 -18.54
C SER A 90 -27.31 24.92 -18.65
N THR A 91 -27.27 25.96 -17.82
CA THR A 91 -26.16 26.91 -17.75
C THR A 91 -25.17 26.58 -16.65
N LEU A 92 -25.50 25.63 -15.77
CA LEU A 92 -24.66 25.19 -14.65
C LEU A 92 -24.67 23.66 -14.53
N PRO A 93 -23.54 23.05 -14.12
CA PRO A 93 -23.50 21.65 -13.71
C PRO A 93 -24.28 21.43 -12.41
N GLN A 94 -24.83 20.24 -12.23
CA GLN A 94 -25.51 19.81 -11.00
C GLN A 94 -24.58 18.90 -10.19
N ALA A 95 -24.21 19.34 -8.98
CA ALA A 95 -23.36 18.56 -8.09
C ALA A 95 -23.94 17.15 -7.81
N GLY A 96 -23.06 16.15 -7.82
CA GLY A 96 -23.40 14.74 -7.59
C GLY A 96 -24.21 14.06 -8.71
N LEU A 97 -24.48 14.76 -9.81
CA LEU A 97 -25.08 14.14 -10.99
C LEU A 97 -24.01 13.40 -11.77
N LEU A 98 -24.19 12.09 -11.94
CA LEU A 98 -23.35 11.25 -12.80
C LEU A 98 -24.10 10.82 -14.06
N HIS A 99 -23.44 10.83 -15.22
CA HIS A 99 -23.96 10.26 -16.46
C HIS A 99 -23.36 8.88 -16.74
N THR A 100 -24.18 7.90 -17.14
CA THR A 100 -23.67 6.55 -17.46
C THR A 100 -23.29 6.45 -18.92
N VAL A 101 -22.02 6.12 -19.19
CA VAL A 101 -21.56 5.64 -20.50
C VAL A 101 -21.39 4.13 -20.39
N ALA A 102 -22.36 3.39 -20.94
CA ALA A 102 -22.33 1.92 -20.89
C ALA A 102 -21.93 1.30 -22.24
N GLY A 103 -21.06 0.30 -22.17
CA GLY A 103 -20.73 -0.58 -23.27
C GLY A 103 -21.84 -1.59 -23.58
N ASN A 104 -21.62 -2.38 -24.64
CA ASN A 104 -22.49 -3.46 -25.08
C ASN A 104 -22.04 -4.85 -24.60
N GLY A 105 -21.06 -4.91 -23.70
CA GLY A 105 -20.38 -6.11 -23.23
C GLY A 105 -19.39 -6.72 -24.22
N ALA A 106 -19.35 -6.28 -25.48
CA ALA A 106 -18.54 -6.91 -26.53
C ALA A 106 -17.16 -6.26 -26.73
N ASP A 107 -16.94 -5.03 -26.26
CA ASP A 107 -15.68 -4.28 -26.44
C ASP A 107 -15.38 -3.42 -25.20
N THR A 108 -14.21 -2.75 -25.21
CA THR A 108 -13.90 -1.64 -24.30
C THR A 108 -14.96 -0.53 -24.41
N VAL A 109 -15.37 0.07 -23.28
CA VAL A 109 -16.34 1.18 -23.32
C VAL A 109 -15.74 2.44 -23.97
N MET A 110 -14.51 2.82 -23.60
CA MET A 110 -13.80 3.97 -24.15
C MET A 110 -12.34 3.65 -24.51
N ARG A 111 -11.96 3.91 -25.76
CA ARG A 111 -10.58 3.71 -26.23
C ARG A 111 -9.89 5.04 -26.51
N PHE A 112 -8.73 5.26 -25.92
CA PHE A 112 -7.86 6.41 -26.15
C PHE A 112 -6.60 5.94 -26.85
N ASN A 113 -6.35 6.43 -28.05
CA ASN A 113 -5.20 5.99 -28.86
C ASN A 113 -4.69 7.14 -29.73
N ALA A 114 -3.85 7.98 -29.15
CA ALA A 114 -3.15 9.02 -29.87
C ALA A 114 -1.87 8.47 -30.52
N SER A 115 -1.85 8.44 -31.86
CA SER A 115 -0.67 8.02 -32.64
C SER A 115 0.38 9.11 -32.80
N MET A 116 0.00 10.38 -32.67
CA MET A 116 0.88 11.54 -32.82
C MET A 116 0.54 12.60 -31.78
N GLY A 117 1.54 12.98 -30.99
CA GLY A 117 1.46 14.02 -29.96
C GLY A 117 0.58 13.64 -28.76
N LEU A 118 0.88 14.21 -27.60
CA LEU A 118 0.12 13.96 -26.38
C LEU A 118 -1.32 14.47 -26.53
N ARG A 119 -2.30 13.59 -26.27
CA ARG A 119 -3.71 13.95 -26.15
C ARG A 119 -4.16 13.87 -24.71
N ILE A 120 -4.91 14.88 -24.29
CA ILE A 120 -5.43 15.00 -22.92
C ILE A 120 -6.93 14.81 -22.96
N VAL A 121 -7.41 13.77 -22.27
CA VAL A 121 -8.85 13.55 -22.10
C VAL A 121 -9.20 13.60 -20.62
N GLU A 122 -10.26 14.31 -20.30
CA GLU A 122 -10.77 14.49 -18.96
C GLU A 122 -12.19 13.94 -18.88
N LEU A 123 -12.44 13.04 -17.95
CA LEU A 123 -13.73 12.42 -17.68
C LEU A 123 -14.23 12.96 -16.32
N ARG A 124 -15.35 13.66 -16.32
CA ARG A 124 -15.93 14.27 -15.11
C ARG A 124 -17.34 13.77 -14.87
N SER A 125 -17.62 13.36 -13.64
CA SER A 125 -18.96 12.97 -13.24
C SER A 125 -19.60 11.94 -14.19
N VAL A 126 -18.84 10.92 -14.59
CA VAL A 126 -19.31 9.83 -15.46
C VAL A 126 -19.24 8.47 -14.77
N ILE A 127 -20.12 7.55 -15.17
CA ILE A 127 -20.06 6.12 -14.83
C ILE A 127 -19.73 5.35 -16.09
N VAL A 128 -18.54 4.73 -16.15
CA VAL A 128 -18.10 3.88 -17.25
C VAL A 128 -18.31 2.42 -16.87
N ARG A 129 -19.15 1.69 -17.61
CA ARG A 129 -19.54 0.31 -17.26
C ARG A 129 -19.91 -0.57 -18.45
N GLY A 130 -20.05 -1.88 -18.22
CA GLY A 130 -20.58 -2.82 -19.20
C GLY A 130 -19.62 -3.10 -20.37
N GLY A 131 -18.32 -2.90 -20.17
CA GLY A 131 -17.30 -3.30 -21.12
C GLY A 131 -16.88 -4.76 -20.95
N GLY A 132 -16.62 -5.42 -22.08
CA GLY A 132 -15.95 -6.73 -22.16
C GLY A 132 -16.58 -7.99 -21.53
N ALA A 133 -17.84 -7.95 -21.07
CA ALA A 133 -18.58 -9.10 -20.52
C ALA A 133 -18.80 -10.30 -21.49
N ASN A 134 -18.51 -10.19 -22.79
CA ASN A 134 -18.62 -11.26 -23.78
C ASN A 134 -17.23 -11.77 -24.21
N ASP A 135 -16.70 -12.62 -23.33
CA ASP A 135 -15.53 -13.50 -23.26
C ASP A 135 -14.83 -14.05 -24.54
N ALA A 136 -14.70 -13.32 -25.65
CA ALA A 136 -14.05 -13.88 -26.85
C ALA A 136 -12.96 -13.02 -27.52
N LEU A 137 -12.92 -11.69 -27.33
CA LEU A 137 -12.03 -10.82 -28.13
C LEU A 137 -11.38 -9.64 -27.37
N ASN A 138 -11.60 -9.50 -26.06
CA ASN A 138 -11.17 -8.32 -25.30
C ASN A 138 -10.00 -8.60 -24.36
N ASP A 139 -8.82 -8.73 -24.95
CA ASP A 139 -7.59 -8.94 -24.18
C ASP A 139 -7.23 -7.75 -23.28
N ARG A 140 -7.86 -6.56 -23.44
CA ARG A 140 -7.35 -5.29 -22.88
C ARG A 140 -8.43 -4.26 -22.57
N GLY A 141 -8.59 -3.90 -21.30
CA GLY A 141 -9.31 -2.72 -20.83
C GLY A 141 -10.82 -2.85 -20.99
N GLY A 142 -11.53 -3.34 -19.98
CA GLY A 142 -13.00 -3.46 -20.06
C GLY A 142 -13.65 -2.08 -20.10
N GLY A 143 -13.39 -1.24 -19.09
CA GLY A 143 -13.90 0.13 -19.07
C GLY A 143 -13.12 1.06 -19.99
N LEU A 144 -11.83 1.27 -19.68
CA LEU A 144 -10.94 2.18 -20.39
C LEU A 144 -9.77 1.43 -21.01
N ARG A 145 -9.40 1.81 -22.23
CA ARG A 145 -8.17 1.37 -22.89
C ARG A 145 -7.35 2.57 -23.34
N ILE A 146 -6.15 2.70 -22.81
CA ILE A 146 -5.27 3.85 -23.01
C ILE A 146 -3.97 3.36 -23.67
N ASP A 147 -3.83 3.68 -24.95
CA ASP A 147 -2.67 3.35 -25.78
C ASP A 147 -2.03 4.65 -26.30
N GLY A 148 -0.80 4.53 -26.83
CA GLY A 148 -0.13 5.62 -27.55
C GLY A 148 0.30 6.78 -26.65
N GLN A 149 0.14 8.01 -27.14
CA GLN A 149 0.49 9.24 -26.41
C GLN A 149 -0.75 9.86 -25.76
N SER A 150 -1.39 9.13 -24.84
CA SER A 150 -2.67 9.52 -24.27
C SER A 150 -2.57 9.72 -22.76
N SER A 151 -3.09 10.84 -22.27
CA SER A 151 -3.24 11.14 -20.83
C SER A 151 -4.72 11.29 -20.50
N VAL A 152 -5.23 10.39 -19.65
CA VAL A 152 -6.63 10.41 -19.21
C VAL A 152 -6.69 10.84 -17.75
N TYR A 153 -7.53 11.84 -17.48
CA TYR A 153 -7.88 12.32 -16.14
C TYR A 153 -9.30 11.90 -15.84
N VAL A 154 -9.54 11.33 -14.67
CA VAL A 154 -10.85 10.85 -14.23
C VAL A 154 -11.14 11.52 -12.89
N GLU A 155 -12.20 12.32 -12.84
CA GLU A 155 -12.57 13.17 -11.71
C GLU A 155 -14.03 12.92 -11.34
N ASP A 156 -14.32 12.75 -10.05
CA ASP A 156 -15.68 12.51 -9.51
C ASP A 156 -16.45 11.44 -10.29
N SER A 157 -15.75 10.39 -10.74
CA SER A 157 -16.29 9.42 -11.69
C SER A 157 -16.19 7.99 -11.17
N ARG A 158 -16.91 7.07 -11.80
CA ARG A 158 -16.91 5.66 -11.45
C ARG A 158 -16.61 4.78 -12.66
N ILE A 159 -15.70 3.83 -12.50
CA ILE A 159 -15.43 2.79 -13.50
C ILE A 159 -15.74 1.45 -12.85
N ALA A 160 -16.80 0.78 -13.26
CA ALA A 160 -17.32 -0.41 -12.57
C ALA A 160 -18.02 -1.38 -13.54
N ASP A 161 -18.22 -2.63 -13.11
CA ASP A 161 -18.97 -3.63 -13.89
C ASP A 161 -18.39 -3.81 -15.30
N ASN A 162 -17.07 -3.92 -15.37
CA ASN A 162 -16.31 -4.15 -16.60
C ASN A 162 -15.46 -5.41 -16.46
N GLU A 163 -15.27 -6.11 -17.57
CA GLU A 163 -14.53 -7.36 -17.64
C GLU A 163 -13.50 -7.31 -18.77
N SER A 164 -12.29 -7.85 -18.55
CA SER A 164 -11.27 -8.04 -19.58
C SER A 164 -10.22 -9.06 -19.11
N ILE A 165 -9.32 -9.52 -19.97
CA ILE A 165 -8.17 -10.33 -19.53
C ILE A 165 -7.15 -9.45 -18.79
N LEU A 166 -6.88 -8.24 -19.31
CA LEU A 166 -5.93 -7.30 -18.73
C LEU A 166 -6.64 -5.99 -18.42
N GLY A 167 -6.76 -5.63 -17.14
CA GLY A 167 -7.35 -4.35 -16.75
C GLY A 167 -8.87 -4.36 -16.87
N GLY A 168 -9.57 -5.01 -15.94
CA GLY A 168 -11.04 -5.07 -15.98
C GLY A 168 -11.64 -3.67 -16.05
N GLY A 169 -11.18 -2.76 -15.19
CA GLY A 169 -11.58 -1.35 -15.23
C GLY A 169 -10.79 -0.53 -16.26
N ALA A 170 -9.46 -0.56 -16.21
CA ALA A 170 -8.61 0.22 -17.11
C ALA A 170 -7.34 -0.54 -17.54
N TYR A 171 -6.95 -0.35 -18.80
CA TYR A 171 -5.72 -0.86 -19.38
C TYR A 171 -4.85 0.28 -19.91
N LEU A 172 -3.56 0.27 -19.57
CA LEU A 172 -2.56 1.23 -20.04
C LEU A 172 -1.36 0.52 -20.65
N ASN A 173 -0.95 0.93 -21.84
CA ASN A 173 0.25 0.39 -22.47
C ASN A 173 1.05 1.43 -23.27
N GLY A 174 2.27 1.68 -22.82
CA GLY A 174 3.25 2.51 -23.53
C GLY A 174 3.81 3.66 -22.67
N PRO A 175 5.01 4.16 -23.01
CA PRO A 175 5.80 5.01 -22.12
C PRO A 175 5.26 6.43 -21.94
N GLN A 176 4.25 6.80 -22.73
CA GLN A 176 3.59 8.10 -22.69
C GLN A 176 2.11 7.97 -22.32
N THR A 177 1.66 6.76 -21.96
CA THR A 177 0.31 6.56 -21.46
C THR A 177 0.22 6.96 -20.00
N ARG A 178 -0.82 7.72 -19.66
CA ARG A 178 -1.07 8.15 -18.28
C ARG A 178 -2.55 8.02 -17.93
N LEU A 179 -2.82 7.50 -16.75
CA LEU A 179 -4.12 7.56 -16.10
C LEU A 179 -3.96 8.29 -14.77
N THR A 180 -4.75 9.33 -14.56
CA THR A 180 -4.86 10.03 -13.28
C THR A 180 -6.27 9.82 -12.76
N LEU A 181 -6.40 9.14 -11.62
CA LEU A 181 -7.64 9.08 -10.86
C LEU A 181 -7.63 10.20 -9.83
N ASP A 182 -8.65 11.04 -9.86
CA ASP A 182 -8.75 12.25 -9.06
C ASP A 182 -10.11 12.34 -8.34
N GLU A 183 -10.16 13.08 -7.23
CA GLU A 183 -11.34 13.50 -6.45
C GLU A 183 -12.51 12.51 -6.43
N GLY A 184 -12.55 11.62 -5.43
CA GLY A 184 -13.72 10.77 -5.25
C GLY A 184 -13.92 9.73 -6.35
N THR A 185 -12.98 9.61 -7.29
CA THR A 185 -13.03 8.59 -8.33
C THR A 185 -12.91 7.19 -7.72
N ILE A 186 -13.86 6.33 -8.09
CA ILE A 186 -13.90 4.94 -7.64
C ILE A 186 -13.76 4.03 -8.85
N LEU A 187 -12.69 3.24 -8.86
CA LEU A 187 -12.53 2.13 -9.78
C LEU A 187 -12.96 0.85 -9.06
N GLY A 188 -14.19 0.43 -9.35
CA GLY A 188 -14.86 -0.73 -8.77
C GLY A 188 -16.24 -0.41 -8.17
N SER A 189 -16.65 -1.13 -7.12
CA SER A 189 -17.99 -1.01 -6.55
C SER A 189 -18.04 -0.24 -5.21
N VAL A 190 -19.11 0.53 -4.98
CA VAL A 190 -19.25 1.40 -3.78
C VAL A 190 -20.11 0.77 -2.68
N GLU A 191 -21.02 -0.17 -3.00
CA GLU A 191 -22.05 -0.67 -2.08
C GLU A 191 -22.37 -2.16 -2.24
N SER A 192 -22.93 -2.77 -1.18
CA SER A 192 -23.29 -4.20 -1.08
C SER A 192 -24.53 -4.61 -1.89
N LEU A 193 -25.13 -3.70 -2.66
CA LEU A 193 -26.39 -3.91 -3.36
C LEU A 193 -26.18 -3.69 -4.88
N SER A 194 -25.83 -4.77 -5.56
CA SER A 194 -26.17 -5.09 -6.96
C SER A 194 -25.32 -4.56 -8.13
N LEU A 195 -24.17 -3.91 -7.93
CA LEU A 195 -23.23 -3.67 -9.05
C LEU A 195 -21.96 -4.50 -8.85
N ALA A 196 -21.67 -5.38 -9.81
CA ALA A 196 -20.41 -6.11 -9.85
C ALA A 196 -19.24 -5.12 -9.96
N ALA A 197 -18.12 -5.44 -9.32
CA ALA A 197 -16.90 -4.68 -9.48
C ALA A 197 -16.22 -5.01 -10.81
N ASN A 198 -15.09 -4.38 -11.11
CA ASN A 198 -14.33 -4.77 -12.30
C ASN A 198 -13.65 -6.12 -12.08
N ARG A 199 -13.55 -6.90 -13.16
CA ARG A 199 -13.02 -8.25 -13.13
C ARG A 199 -11.98 -8.46 -14.23
N ALA A 200 -10.86 -9.09 -13.87
CA ALA A 200 -9.96 -9.70 -14.83
C ALA A 200 -10.24 -11.21 -14.92
N VAL A 201 -10.54 -11.72 -16.11
CA VAL A 201 -10.99 -13.11 -16.35
C VAL A 201 -10.02 -13.87 -17.23
N GLU A 202 -9.73 -15.12 -16.85
CA GLU A 202 -8.79 -15.98 -17.52
C GLU A 202 -9.44 -16.58 -18.77
N VAL A 203 -8.85 -16.28 -19.93
CA VAL A 203 -9.17 -16.97 -21.18
C VAL A 203 -7.93 -17.72 -21.61
N PHE A 204 -7.92 -19.04 -21.37
CA PHE A 204 -6.77 -19.87 -21.67
C PHE A 204 -6.29 -19.65 -23.12
N PRO A 205 -5.00 -19.34 -23.35
CA PRO A 205 -3.84 -19.46 -22.44
C PRO A 205 -3.41 -18.18 -21.72
N ALA A 206 -4.16 -17.08 -21.83
CA ALA A 206 -3.79 -15.80 -21.23
C ALA A 206 -4.17 -15.75 -19.75
N SER A 207 -3.24 -15.31 -18.90
CA SER A 207 -3.50 -15.10 -17.48
C SER A 207 -4.18 -13.75 -17.24
N ALA A 208 -5.24 -13.76 -16.43
CA ALA A 208 -5.97 -12.58 -16.01
C ALA A 208 -5.12 -11.69 -15.10
N GLN A 209 -5.08 -10.38 -15.37
CA GLN A 209 -4.22 -9.45 -14.62
C GLN A 209 -4.89 -8.09 -14.44
N GLY A 210 -4.74 -7.49 -13.26
CA GLY A 210 -5.23 -6.14 -13.02
C GLY A 210 -6.75 -6.08 -13.00
N GLY A 211 -7.40 -6.64 -11.99
CA GLY A 211 -8.87 -6.66 -11.90
C GLY A 211 -9.46 -5.26 -12.02
N GLY A 212 -8.83 -4.28 -11.36
CA GLY A 212 -9.10 -2.87 -11.55
C GLY A 212 -8.29 -2.27 -12.70
N ILE A 213 -6.97 -2.16 -12.52
CA ILE A 213 -6.06 -1.52 -13.48
C ILE A 213 -4.96 -2.48 -13.89
N TRP A 214 -4.68 -2.57 -15.18
CA TRP A 214 -3.44 -3.11 -15.72
C TRP A 214 -2.63 -1.99 -16.35
N CYS A 215 -1.35 -1.89 -15.98
CA CYS A 215 -0.43 -0.89 -16.52
C CYS A 215 0.88 -1.56 -16.96
N GLY A 216 1.34 -1.22 -18.16
CA GLY A 216 2.70 -1.56 -18.54
C GLY A 216 3.31 -0.79 -19.71
N GLY A 217 4.50 -1.24 -20.11
CA GLY A 217 5.28 -0.66 -21.21
C GLY A 217 5.77 0.76 -20.93
N GLY A 218 6.12 1.07 -19.68
CA GLY A 218 6.54 2.39 -19.21
C GLY A 218 5.40 3.34 -18.85
N GLY A 219 4.16 2.86 -18.78
CA GLY A 219 2.99 3.68 -18.45
C GLY A 219 3.06 4.30 -17.05
N THR A 220 2.22 5.31 -16.80
CA THR A 220 2.11 5.96 -15.49
C THR A 220 0.67 5.93 -14.96
N VAL A 221 0.50 5.49 -13.72
CA VAL A 221 -0.77 5.59 -12.98
C VAL A 221 -0.58 6.54 -11.81
N ALA A 222 -1.38 7.61 -11.77
CA ALA A 222 -1.45 8.54 -10.65
C ALA A 222 -2.81 8.37 -9.94
N ILE A 223 -2.79 8.18 -8.62
CA ILE A 223 -4.00 8.08 -7.80
C ILE A 223 -3.96 9.21 -6.78
N ILE A 224 -4.81 10.20 -7.01
CA ILE A 224 -4.94 11.42 -6.21
C ILE A 224 -6.33 11.39 -5.59
N ASP A 225 -6.46 11.04 -4.31
CA ASP A 225 -7.78 10.90 -3.66
C ASP A 225 -8.74 9.90 -4.35
N GLY A 226 -8.20 8.99 -5.16
CA GLY A 226 -8.92 7.92 -5.83
C GLY A 226 -8.92 6.61 -5.03
N ARG A 227 -9.87 5.72 -5.33
CA ARG A 227 -10.00 4.41 -4.66
C ARG A 227 -10.12 3.26 -5.67
N LEU A 228 -9.39 2.18 -5.44
CA LEU A 228 -9.53 0.90 -6.12
C LEU A 228 -10.20 -0.07 -5.16
N ARG A 229 -11.45 -0.41 -5.47
CA ARG A 229 -12.33 -1.09 -4.52
C ARG A 229 -13.03 -2.31 -5.09
N ASN A 230 -13.01 -3.42 -4.35
CA ASN A 230 -13.75 -4.65 -4.65
C ASN A 230 -13.40 -5.30 -6.00
N ASN A 231 -12.29 -4.92 -6.63
CA ASN A 231 -11.93 -5.48 -7.92
C ASN A 231 -11.42 -6.92 -7.76
N THR A 232 -11.65 -7.76 -8.77
CA THR A 232 -11.26 -9.18 -8.73
C THR A 232 -10.38 -9.52 -9.93
N SER A 233 -9.29 -10.27 -9.71
CA SER A 233 -8.46 -10.84 -10.77
C SER A 233 -8.35 -12.35 -10.60
N GLU A 234 -8.54 -13.11 -11.68
CA GLU A 234 -8.28 -14.57 -11.69
C GLU A 234 -6.79 -14.91 -11.74
N GLY A 235 -5.92 -13.92 -11.94
CA GLY A 235 -4.48 -14.04 -11.73
C GLY A 235 -4.01 -12.98 -10.74
N ASP A 236 -3.07 -12.15 -11.16
CA ASP A 236 -2.36 -11.21 -10.28
C ASP A 236 -3.02 -9.82 -10.25
N GLY A 237 -2.79 -9.08 -9.16
CA GLY A 237 -3.18 -7.67 -9.04
C GLY A 237 -4.68 -7.45 -9.03
N GLY A 238 -5.36 -7.80 -7.94
CA GLY A 238 -6.83 -7.64 -7.85
C GLY A 238 -7.26 -6.19 -8.06
N GLY A 239 -6.60 -5.26 -7.38
CA GLY A 239 -6.76 -3.81 -7.60
C GLY A 239 -5.94 -3.33 -8.81
N LEU A 240 -4.61 -3.42 -8.73
CA LEU A 240 -3.68 -2.93 -9.76
C LEU A 240 -2.58 -3.96 -10.05
N HIS A 241 -2.32 -4.21 -11.33
CA HIS A 241 -1.10 -4.88 -11.81
C HIS A 241 -0.24 -3.87 -12.56
N ALA A 242 0.97 -3.62 -12.07
CA ALA A 242 1.98 -2.77 -12.70
C ALA A 242 3.16 -3.61 -13.19
N ASN A 243 3.41 -3.55 -14.50
CA ASN A 243 4.40 -4.33 -15.24
C ASN A 243 5.25 -3.40 -16.10
N ASP A 244 6.47 -3.07 -15.66
CA ASP A 244 7.24 -1.94 -16.20
C ASP A 244 6.38 -0.65 -16.17
N CYS A 245 5.87 -0.32 -14.98
CA CYS A 245 4.99 0.84 -14.78
C CYS A 245 5.46 1.71 -13.61
N THR A 246 5.17 3.01 -13.69
CA THR A 246 5.34 3.94 -12.57
C THR A 246 3.99 4.24 -11.93
N VAL A 247 3.88 4.00 -10.63
CA VAL A 247 2.67 4.27 -9.85
C VAL A 247 2.98 5.36 -8.82
N VAL A 248 2.13 6.39 -8.76
CA VAL A 248 2.22 7.47 -7.78
C VAL A 248 0.89 7.59 -7.06
N ILE A 249 0.92 7.53 -5.74
CA ILE A 249 -0.26 7.68 -4.89
C ILE A 249 -0.02 8.84 -3.93
N GLN A 250 -0.90 9.84 -3.96
CA GLN A 250 -0.76 11.07 -3.18
C GLN A 250 -2.14 11.57 -2.74
N PRO A 251 -2.40 11.80 -1.44
CA PRO A 251 -3.63 12.45 -1.02
C PRO A 251 -3.52 13.97 -1.19
N ARG A 252 -4.67 14.65 -1.29
CA ARG A 252 -4.76 16.07 -0.95
C ARG A 252 -5.29 16.25 0.47
N THR A 253 -4.89 17.36 1.08
CA THR A 253 -5.32 17.75 2.43
C THR A 253 -6.84 17.75 2.60
N ALA A 254 -7.59 18.17 1.58
CA ALA A 254 -9.05 18.29 1.63
C ALA A 254 -9.80 16.94 1.74
N PHE A 255 -9.19 15.82 1.34
CA PHE A 255 -9.87 14.52 1.29
C PHE A 255 -9.78 13.72 2.61
N VAL A 256 -8.80 14.05 3.46
CA VAL A 256 -8.45 13.26 4.65
C VAL A 256 -9.45 13.44 5.81
N GLY A 257 -10.36 14.41 5.73
CA GLY A 257 -11.32 14.73 6.81
C GLY A 257 -12.48 13.73 7.02
N ASN A 258 -12.55 12.63 6.25
CA ASN A 258 -13.56 11.59 6.45
C ASN A 258 -13.02 10.51 7.41
N ALA A 259 -13.86 10.01 8.33
CA ALA A 259 -13.47 9.09 9.40
C ALA A 259 -12.78 7.78 8.94
N ASP A 260 -12.95 7.38 7.68
CA ASP A 260 -12.34 6.19 7.10
C ASP A 260 -10.88 6.40 6.63
N GLY A 261 -10.41 7.65 6.58
CA GLY A 261 -9.08 8.02 6.08
C GLY A 261 -8.91 7.87 4.55
N PHE A 262 -7.67 8.04 4.10
CA PHE A 262 -7.28 7.85 2.69
C PHE A 262 -7.07 6.37 2.37
N VAL A 263 -8.16 5.66 2.05
CA VAL A 263 -8.13 4.23 1.65
C VAL A 263 -8.00 4.09 0.14
N THR A 264 -6.81 3.68 -0.33
CA THR A 264 -6.55 3.52 -1.78
C THR A 264 -6.91 2.13 -2.28
N PHE A 265 -6.54 1.07 -1.56
CA PHE A 265 -6.84 -0.32 -1.95
C PHE A 265 -7.78 -0.96 -0.92
N PHE A 266 -9.01 -1.22 -1.34
CA PHE A 266 -10.05 -1.75 -0.45
C PHE A 266 -10.68 -3.02 -1.00
N GLN A 267 -10.57 -4.12 -0.25
CA GLN A 267 -11.31 -5.37 -0.52
C GLN A 267 -11.09 -5.94 -1.93
N ASN A 268 -9.92 -5.74 -2.52
CA ASN A 268 -9.59 -6.32 -3.82
C ASN A 268 -9.15 -7.79 -3.65
N VAL A 269 -9.44 -8.63 -4.65
CA VAL A 269 -9.19 -10.07 -4.61
C VAL A 269 -8.37 -10.51 -5.82
N ALA A 270 -7.31 -11.27 -5.59
CA ALA A 270 -6.50 -11.91 -6.62
C ALA A 270 -6.45 -13.44 -6.39
N ALA A 271 -6.69 -14.23 -7.43
CA ALA A 271 -6.49 -15.68 -7.39
C ALA A 271 -5.03 -16.10 -7.69
N GLY A 272 -4.16 -15.13 -7.97
CA GLY A 272 -2.71 -15.22 -7.89
C GLY A 272 -2.18 -14.44 -6.70
N ASN A 273 -1.36 -13.43 -6.95
CA ASN A 273 -0.64 -12.64 -5.95
C ASN A 273 -1.08 -11.17 -5.98
N GLY A 274 -0.83 -10.45 -4.88
CA GLY A 274 -1.07 -9.01 -4.81
C GLY A 274 -2.56 -8.66 -4.89
N GLY A 275 -3.31 -8.99 -3.83
CA GLY A 275 -4.76 -8.75 -3.81
C GLY A 275 -5.11 -7.29 -4.09
N GLY A 276 -4.41 -6.35 -3.44
CA GLY A 276 -4.49 -4.92 -3.74
C GLY A 276 -3.63 -4.55 -4.95
N LEU A 277 -2.34 -4.89 -4.89
CA LEU A 277 -1.31 -4.43 -5.82
C LEU A 277 -0.30 -5.55 -6.15
N TYR A 278 0.02 -5.68 -7.42
CA TYR A 278 1.11 -6.51 -7.93
C TYR A 278 2.10 -5.65 -8.72
N LEU A 279 3.39 -5.70 -8.37
CA LEU A 279 4.49 -4.98 -9.02
C LEU A 279 5.51 -5.96 -9.61
N ASP A 280 5.74 -5.91 -10.92
CA ASP A 280 6.80 -6.68 -11.59
C ASP A 280 7.57 -5.90 -12.67
N ASN A 281 8.60 -6.55 -13.21
CA ASN A 281 9.43 -6.08 -14.33
C ASN A 281 9.99 -4.66 -14.13
N GLY A 282 10.58 -4.40 -12.96
CA GLY A 282 11.19 -3.12 -12.65
C GLY A 282 10.21 -1.99 -12.35
N SER A 283 8.94 -2.30 -12.07
CA SER A 283 7.94 -1.29 -11.70
C SER A 283 8.36 -0.51 -10.46
N SER A 284 7.89 0.74 -10.37
CA SER A 284 8.13 1.61 -9.22
C SER A 284 6.82 2.13 -8.65
N LEU A 285 6.72 2.14 -7.32
CA LEU A 285 5.63 2.76 -6.58
C LEU A 285 6.19 3.78 -5.59
N ASN A 286 5.68 5.00 -5.67
CA ASN A 286 5.79 5.99 -4.61
C ASN A 286 4.41 6.27 -4.01
N TRP A 287 4.19 5.85 -2.77
CA TRP A 287 2.97 6.12 -2.03
C TRP A 287 3.27 7.09 -0.89
N LEU A 288 2.91 8.34 -1.09
CA LEU A 288 3.00 9.36 -0.06
C LEU A 288 1.64 9.45 0.63
N SER A 289 1.61 9.38 1.95
CA SER A 289 0.49 9.89 2.72
C SER A 289 0.88 11.22 3.36
N LEU A 290 -0.07 12.14 3.42
CA LEU A 290 0.07 13.34 4.24
C LEU A 290 -0.47 13.00 5.63
N PRO A 291 0.27 13.27 6.71
CA PRO A 291 -0.19 13.05 8.08
C PRO A 291 -1.23 14.11 8.53
N VAL A 292 -2.13 14.51 7.64
CA VAL A 292 -3.22 15.45 7.94
C VAL A 292 -4.25 14.69 8.77
N ASP A 293 -4.65 15.23 9.92
CA ASP A 293 -5.60 14.61 10.84
C ASP A 293 -5.21 13.19 11.30
N ARG A 294 -3.90 12.90 11.31
CA ARG A 294 -3.27 11.66 11.80
C ARG A 294 -3.49 10.40 10.95
N PHE A 295 -4.19 10.43 9.82
CA PHE A 295 -4.49 9.20 9.05
C PHE A 295 -3.35 8.77 8.10
N ALA A 296 -2.89 7.53 8.28
CA ALA A 296 -2.04 6.85 7.32
C ALA A 296 -2.81 6.49 6.03
N GLY A 297 -2.11 6.53 4.89
CA GLY A 297 -2.62 5.98 3.64
C GLY A 297 -2.89 4.50 3.83
N ARG A 298 -4.03 3.98 3.38
CA ARG A 298 -4.52 2.67 3.83
C ARG A 298 -4.74 1.69 2.69
N ALA A 299 -4.26 0.46 2.88
CA ALA A 299 -4.65 -0.71 2.11
C ALA A 299 -5.29 -1.74 3.05
N THR A 300 -6.57 -2.05 2.84
CA THR A 300 -7.29 -2.93 3.77
C THR A 300 -8.26 -3.92 3.13
N GLY A 301 -8.40 -5.08 3.78
CA GLY A 301 -9.32 -6.14 3.38
C GLY A 301 -8.94 -6.84 2.07
N ASN A 302 -7.74 -6.61 1.54
CA ASN A 302 -7.34 -7.20 0.26
C ASN A 302 -6.93 -8.66 0.44
N ARG A 303 -7.24 -9.51 -0.54
CA ARG A 303 -7.00 -10.95 -0.49
C ARG A 303 -6.24 -11.47 -1.71
N ALA A 304 -5.24 -12.30 -1.48
CA ALA A 304 -4.57 -13.11 -2.50
C ALA A 304 -4.63 -14.60 -2.12
N THR A 305 -4.83 -15.50 -3.06
CA THR A 305 -4.66 -16.95 -2.80
C THR A 305 -3.17 -17.35 -2.77
N GLY A 306 -2.34 -16.64 -3.54
CA GLY A 306 -0.90 -16.78 -3.59
C GLY A 306 -0.21 -15.98 -2.48
N ARG A 307 0.48 -14.89 -2.85
CA ARG A 307 1.33 -14.12 -1.93
C ARG A 307 0.94 -12.65 -1.88
N GLY A 308 1.20 -11.99 -0.75
CA GLY A 308 0.99 -10.56 -0.60
C GLY A 308 -0.49 -10.17 -0.68
N GLY A 309 -1.23 -10.30 0.42
CA GLY A 309 -2.66 -10.00 0.43
C GLY A 309 -2.94 -8.56 0.01
N ALA A 310 -2.12 -7.62 0.49
CA ALA A 310 -2.13 -6.24 0.00
C ALA A 310 -1.20 -6.08 -1.21
N VAL A 311 0.09 -6.36 -1.04
CA VAL A 311 1.13 -6.04 -2.02
C VAL A 311 2.04 -7.23 -2.26
N PHE A 312 2.24 -7.58 -3.53
CA PHE A 312 3.28 -8.48 -3.97
C PHE A 312 4.24 -7.77 -4.93
N MET A 313 5.55 -8.00 -4.76
CA MET A 313 6.59 -7.40 -5.59
C MET A 313 7.59 -8.44 -6.08
N THR A 314 7.94 -8.37 -7.36
CA THR A 314 8.98 -9.20 -7.98
C THR A 314 9.71 -8.48 -9.11
N GLY A 315 10.68 -9.13 -9.73
CA GLY A 315 11.33 -8.66 -10.96
C GLY A 315 12.10 -7.34 -10.80
N GLY A 316 12.76 -7.13 -9.67
CA GLY A 316 13.55 -5.93 -9.38
C GLY A 316 12.71 -4.66 -9.18
N SER A 317 11.46 -4.80 -8.74
CA SER A 317 10.56 -3.66 -8.52
C SER A 317 10.90 -2.90 -7.23
N SER A 318 10.43 -1.65 -7.14
CA SER A 318 10.64 -0.79 -5.96
C SER A 318 9.33 -0.21 -5.43
N PHE A 319 9.24 -0.12 -4.11
CA PHE A 319 8.11 0.51 -3.42
C PHE A 319 8.64 1.34 -2.25
N THR A 320 8.44 2.65 -2.33
CA THR A 320 8.58 3.57 -1.20
C THR A 320 7.21 4.02 -0.72
N GLY A 321 6.88 3.70 0.53
CA GLY A 321 5.67 4.15 1.21
C GLY A 321 6.03 5.07 2.37
N ASN A 322 5.45 6.26 2.43
CA ASN A 322 5.58 7.17 3.56
C ASN A 322 4.24 7.24 4.30
N TRP A 323 4.24 6.88 5.58
CA TRP A 323 3.09 6.93 6.48
C TRP A 323 1.90 6.09 5.98
N ILE A 324 2.16 4.80 5.73
CA ILE A 324 1.20 3.84 5.15
C ILE A 324 0.81 2.75 6.15
N ARG A 325 -0.48 2.41 6.18
CA ARG A 325 -1.09 1.36 7.01
C ARG A 325 -1.66 0.24 6.13
N PHE A 326 -1.25 -0.99 6.41
CA PHE A 326 -1.81 -2.21 5.84
C PHE A 326 -2.62 -2.93 6.89
N GLU A 327 -3.91 -3.17 6.65
CA GLU A 327 -4.80 -3.70 7.69
C GLU A 327 -5.73 -4.78 7.18
N ASP A 328 -5.92 -5.86 7.94
CA ASP A 328 -6.87 -6.94 7.62
C ASP A 328 -6.68 -7.54 6.22
N ASN A 329 -5.44 -7.54 5.72
CA ASN A 329 -5.11 -8.17 4.44
C ASN A 329 -4.82 -9.66 4.64
N ARG A 330 -5.15 -10.47 3.63
CA ARG A 330 -5.01 -11.92 3.69
C ARG A 330 -4.29 -12.49 2.47
N ALA A 331 -3.29 -13.35 2.71
CA ALA A 331 -2.73 -14.21 1.68
C ALA A 331 -2.92 -15.68 2.09
N ASP A 332 -3.43 -16.53 1.21
CA ASP A 332 -3.55 -17.95 1.55
C ASP A 332 -2.17 -18.64 1.49
N GLY A 333 -1.20 -18.10 0.74
CA GLY A 333 0.19 -18.58 0.67
C GLY A 333 1.16 -17.91 1.66
N ARG A 334 1.81 -16.80 1.26
CA ARG A 334 2.88 -16.14 2.06
C ARG A 334 2.74 -14.62 2.07
N GLY A 335 3.15 -13.97 3.15
CA GLY A 335 3.10 -12.52 3.27
C GLY A 335 1.67 -12.03 3.37
N GLY A 336 1.06 -12.15 4.55
CA GLY A 336 -0.37 -11.83 4.76
C GLY A 336 -0.72 -10.45 4.24
N ALA A 337 0.12 -9.45 4.50
CA ALA A 337 0.05 -8.14 3.85
C ALA A 337 1.02 -8.03 2.67
N LEU A 338 2.32 -8.23 2.93
CA LEU A 338 3.41 -7.84 2.03
C LEU A 338 4.29 -9.04 1.68
N ALA A 339 4.60 -9.20 0.40
CA ALA A 339 5.54 -10.20 -0.09
C ALA A 339 6.53 -9.60 -1.11
N ILE A 340 7.82 -9.73 -0.85
CA ILE A 340 8.91 -9.07 -1.59
C ILE A 340 9.90 -10.10 -2.13
N GLN A 341 10.09 -10.14 -3.45
CA GLN A 341 10.89 -11.16 -4.13
C GLN A 341 11.74 -10.63 -5.29
N GLY A 342 12.66 -11.45 -5.79
CA GLY A 342 13.36 -11.22 -7.06
C GLY A 342 14.12 -9.90 -7.08
N ASP A 343 14.98 -9.70 -6.09
CA ASP A 343 15.77 -8.47 -5.90
C ASP A 343 14.94 -7.18 -5.76
N SER A 344 13.64 -7.29 -5.46
CA SER A 344 12.78 -6.11 -5.22
C SER A 344 13.06 -5.46 -3.86
N VAL A 345 12.79 -4.17 -3.77
CA VAL A 345 13.05 -3.37 -2.57
C VAL A 345 11.78 -2.68 -2.09
N LEU A 346 11.41 -2.96 -0.84
CA LEU A 346 10.38 -2.24 -0.10
C LEU A 346 11.04 -1.30 0.91
N SER A 347 10.57 -0.06 0.98
CA SER A 347 10.88 0.90 2.04
C SER A 347 9.59 1.50 2.58
N LEU A 348 9.21 1.13 3.80
CA LEU A 348 8.15 1.81 4.55
C LEU A 348 8.79 2.76 5.56
N LEU A 349 8.39 4.02 5.48
CA LEU A 349 8.93 5.11 6.26
C LEU A 349 7.82 5.71 7.11
N GLY A 350 8.15 6.10 8.34
CA GLY A 350 7.33 7.00 9.14
C GLY A 350 7.39 8.44 8.62
N ALA A 351 6.83 9.35 9.42
CA ALA A 351 6.85 10.78 9.19
C ALA A 351 7.64 11.47 10.31
N ASP A 352 8.27 12.59 9.99
CA ASP A 352 8.94 13.44 10.96
C ASP A 352 7.91 14.21 11.80
N ASP A 353 8.13 14.34 13.11
CA ASP A 353 7.33 15.16 14.03
C ASP A 353 5.84 14.78 14.20
N PHE A 354 5.44 13.52 13.95
CA PHE A 354 4.03 13.10 14.09
C PHE A 354 3.77 12.02 15.13
N HIS A 355 3.06 12.43 16.18
CA HIS A 355 2.46 11.53 17.15
C HIS A 355 1.22 10.88 16.54
N CYS A 356 1.26 9.56 16.37
CA CYS A 356 0.10 8.79 15.94
C CYS A 356 -0.59 8.13 17.13
N THR A 357 -1.89 7.88 17.00
CA THR A 357 -2.58 6.96 17.90
C THR A 357 -2.59 5.58 17.27
N PHE A 358 -2.72 4.52 18.05
CA PHE A 358 -2.66 3.14 17.57
C PHE A 358 -3.52 2.85 16.31
N ALA A 359 -4.70 3.48 16.21
CA ALA A 359 -5.62 3.33 15.07
C ALA A 359 -5.11 3.97 13.76
N THR A 360 -4.16 4.90 13.85
CA THR A 360 -3.77 5.75 12.72
C THR A 360 -2.28 5.68 12.39
N CYS A 361 -1.49 4.97 13.21
CA CYS A 361 -0.07 4.75 12.97
C CYS A 361 0.21 3.95 11.68
N PRO A 362 1.34 4.22 11.00
CA PRO A 362 1.80 3.42 9.88
C PRO A 362 2.24 2.02 10.34
N GLY A 363 2.19 1.06 9.43
CA GLY A 363 2.57 -0.32 9.72
C GLY A 363 1.65 -1.37 9.12
N VAL A 364 1.69 -2.57 9.70
CA VAL A 364 0.94 -3.75 9.28
C VAL A 364 0.18 -4.34 10.46
N PHE A 365 -1.14 -4.43 10.32
CA PHE A 365 -2.08 -4.69 11.40
C PHE A 365 -3.08 -5.79 11.05
N GLY A 366 -3.30 -6.75 11.93
CA GLY A 366 -4.41 -7.72 11.77
C GLY A 366 -4.27 -8.63 10.56
N THR A 367 -3.11 -8.69 9.90
CA THR A 367 -2.99 -9.38 8.60
C THR A 367 -2.71 -10.85 8.77
N ARG A 368 -3.20 -11.64 7.81
CA ARG A 368 -3.26 -13.11 7.94
C ARG A 368 -2.61 -13.77 6.74
N GLY A 369 -1.51 -14.47 6.97
CA GLY A 369 -1.03 -15.46 6.01
C GLY A 369 -1.70 -16.79 6.33
N ILE A 370 -2.98 -17.02 5.99
CA ILE A 370 -3.76 -18.21 6.41
C ILE A 370 -4.50 -18.84 5.23
N THR A 371 -4.14 -20.08 4.87
CA THR A 371 -5.11 -21.04 4.33
C THR A 371 -5.85 -21.71 5.50
N GLU A 372 -7.17 -21.75 5.48
CA GLU A 372 -7.93 -22.53 6.47
C GLU A 372 -7.63 -24.03 6.24
N GLY A 373 -6.95 -24.67 7.19
CA GLY A 373 -6.60 -26.10 7.13
C GLY A 373 -5.29 -26.43 7.87
N GLU A 374 -5.24 -27.62 8.47
CA GLU A 374 -4.17 -28.09 9.37
C GLU A 374 -2.77 -28.21 8.72
N ASN A 375 -2.67 -28.11 7.38
CA ASN A 375 -1.42 -28.36 6.62
C ASN A 375 -0.86 -27.12 5.88
N ALA A 376 -1.40 -25.94 6.12
CA ALA A 376 -0.98 -24.74 5.42
C ALA A 376 0.39 -24.25 5.93
N THR A 377 1.36 -24.05 5.03
CA THR A 377 2.66 -23.46 5.38
C THR A 377 2.53 -21.94 5.50
N LEU A 378 1.96 -21.50 6.61
CA LEU A 378 1.67 -20.10 6.88
C LEU A 378 2.96 -19.35 7.25
N ILE A 379 3.43 -18.48 6.36
CA ILE A 379 4.74 -17.84 6.50
C ILE A 379 4.64 -16.34 6.23
N GLY A 380 5.19 -15.54 7.15
CA GLY A 380 5.22 -14.08 7.04
C GLY A 380 3.83 -13.48 7.24
N GLY A 381 3.36 -13.37 8.48
CA GLY A 381 1.99 -12.88 8.77
C GLY A 381 1.80 -11.43 8.32
N ALA A 382 2.75 -10.57 8.64
CA ALA A 382 2.84 -9.21 8.12
C ALA A 382 3.68 -9.17 6.83
N VAL A 383 4.97 -9.51 6.93
CA VAL A 383 5.94 -9.36 5.85
C VAL A 383 6.61 -10.69 5.52
N TYR A 384 6.69 -11.00 4.22
CA TYR A 384 7.47 -12.10 3.68
C TYR A 384 8.51 -11.59 2.67
N VAL A 385 9.77 -12.00 2.84
CA VAL A 385 10.88 -11.60 1.96
C VAL A 385 11.62 -12.84 1.47
N ASP A 386 11.88 -12.94 0.17
CA ASP A 386 12.56 -14.09 -0.42
C ASP A 386 13.37 -13.75 -1.67
N SER A 387 14.21 -14.68 -2.13
CA SER A 387 14.85 -14.61 -3.45
C SER A 387 15.52 -13.26 -3.77
N GLY A 388 16.30 -12.72 -2.81
CA GLY A 388 17.03 -11.45 -2.95
C GLY A 388 16.24 -10.20 -2.57
N GLY A 389 14.98 -10.34 -2.17
CA GLY A 389 14.18 -9.21 -1.70
C GLY A 389 14.79 -8.51 -0.47
N LEU A 390 14.52 -7.21 -0.37
CA LEU A 390 14.89 -6.38 0.78
C LEU A 390 13.65 -5.66 1.32
N ALA A 391 13.36 -5.88 2.60
CA ALA A 391 12.40 -5.07 3.34
C ALA A 391 13.13 -4.10 4.26
N ASN A 392 12.91 -2.80 4.07
CA ASN A 392 13.35 -1.74 4.97
C ASN A 392 12.11 -1.13 5.62
N LEU A 393 11.94 -1.35 6.92
CA LEU A 393 10.87 -0.78 7.73
C LEU A 393 11.49 0.21 8.69
N GLN A 394 10.92 1.41 8.72
CA GLN A 394 11.33 2.47 9.62
C GLN A 394 10.08 3.10 10.24
N GLN A 395 10.06 3.20 11.57
CA GLN A 395 8.98 3.81 12.34
C GLN A 395 7.61 3.18 12.02
N ALA A 396 7.58 1.84 11.96
CA ALA A 396 6.40 1.07 11.65
C ALA A 396 5.94 0.20 12.83
N HIS A 397 4.63 -0.01 12.91
CA HIS A 397 4.03 -1.00 13.80
C HIS A 397 3.82 -2.32 13.05
N LEU A 398 4.29 -3.44 13.58
CA LEU A 398 3.92 -4.78 13.13
C LEU A 398 3.11 -5.42 14.25
N TYR A 399 1.78 -5.35 14.11
CA TYR A 399 0.89 -5.62 15.23
C TYR A 399 -0.25 -6.59 14.90
N ASP A 400 -0.53 -7.54 15.80
CA ASP A 400 -1.65 -8.48 15.68
C ASP A 400 -1.67 -9.22 14.33
N ASN A 401 -0.49 -9.58 13.80
CA ASN A 401 -0.39 -10.34 12.56
C ASN A 401 -0.30 -11.84 12.84
N PHE A 402 -0.81 -12.64 11.89
CA PHE A 402 -1.00 -14.08 12.07
C PHE A 402 -0.26 -14.89 11.01
N ALA A 403 0.62 -15.81 11.45
CA ALA A 403 1.20 -16.87 10.60
C ALA A 403 1.73 -18.01 11.49
N ASN A 404 2.13 -19.15 10.90
CA ASN A 404 2.81 -20.21 11.65
C ASN A 404 4.26 -19.80 11.93
N ASN A 405 4.92 -19.15 10.97
CA ASN A 405 6.36 -18.92 11.01
C ASN A 405 6.68 -17.50 10.58
N GLY A 406 7.29 -16.71 11.46
CA GLY A 406 7.49 -15.27 11.26
C GLY A 406 6.15 -14.53 11.20
N SER A 407 5.42 -14.50 12.31
CA SER A 407 4.12 -13.80 12.39
C SER A 407 4.26 -12.31 12.05
N ALA A 408 5.34 -11.66 12.48
CA ALA A 408 5.67 -10.30 12.05
C ALA A 408 6.44 -10.33 10.72
N VAL A 409 7.60 -10.99 10.70
CA VAL A 409 8.51 -10.99 9.53
C VAL A 409 9.07 -12.39 9.30
N HIS A 410 9.04 -12.83 8.04
CA HIS A 410 9.80 -14.00 7.60
C HIS A 410 10.70 -13.64 6.42
N VAL A 411 11.99 -13.96 6.53
CA VAL A 411 13.00 -13.75 5.48
C VAL A 411 13.61 -15.09 5.09
N SER A 412 13.63 -15.39 3.79
CA SER A 412 14.16 -16.63 3.22
C SER A 412 15.18 -16.33 2.13
N GLY A 413 16.27 -17.11 2.09
CA GLY A 413 17.26 -17.07 1.03
C GLY A 413 18.49 -16.24 1.38
N SER A 414 19.66 -16.65 0.87
CA SER A 414 20.97 -16.15 1.32
C SER A 414 21.28 -14.71 0.90
N THR A 415 20.48 -14.14 0.00
CA THR A 415 20.59 -12.76 -0.47
C THR A 415 19.47 -11.86 0.04
N SER A 416 18.49 -12.43 0.76
CA SER A 416 17.34 -11.69 1.26
C SER A 416 17.61 -11.09 2.63
N ALA A 417 17.04 -9.92 2.89
CA ALA A 417 17.25 -9.22 4.16
C ALA A 417 16.04 -8.43 4.64
N ALA A 418 15.98 -8.22 5.96
CA ALA A 418 15.11 -7.24 6.60
C ALA A 418 15.93 -6.24 7.42
N ILE A 419 15.61 -4.96 7.30
CA ILE A 419 16.15 -3.87 8.11
C ILE A 419 14.97 -3.23 8.83
N LEU A 420 15.01 -3.25 10.15
CA LEU A 420 13.97 -2.76 11.05
C LEU A 420 14.56 -1.66 11.92
N THR A 421 13.96 -0.48 11.90
CA THR A 421 14.50 0.73 12.54
C THR A 421 13.39 1.52 13.23
N SER A 422 13.47 1.69 14.55
CA SER A 422 12.43 2.40 15.32
C SER A 422 11.05 1.73 15.20
N ASP A 423 11.00 0.40 15.12
CA ASP A 423 9.76 -0.35 14.87
C ASP A 423 9.20 -1.01 16.14
N LEU A 424 7.87 -1.01 16.30
CA LEU A 424 7.16 -1.76 17.35
C LEU A 424 6.59 -3.05 16.80
N ILE A 425 6.96 -4.19 17.41
CA ILE A 425 6.51 -5.52 17.04
C ILE A 425 5.77 -6.15 18.21
N ALA A 426 4.45 -6.15 18.19
CA ALA A 426 3.66 -6.57 19.35
C ALA A 426 2.39 -7.34 18.99
N ARG A 427 1.97 -8.23 19.88
CA ARG A 427 0.71 -8.99 19.77
C ARG A 427 0.55 -9.83 18.50
N ASN A 428 1.61 -10.08 17.75
CA ASN A 428 1.58 -11.00 16.64
C ASN A 428 1.36 -12.43 17.16
N ILE A 429 0.55 -13.21 16.45
CA ILE A 429 0.09 -14.53 16.87
C ILE A 429 0.67 -15.59 15.93
N LEU A 430 1.37 -16.55 16.54
CA LEU A 430 1.91 -17.74 15.90
C LEU A 430 0.85 -18.85 15.97
N TYR A 431 0.26 -19.22 14.84
CA TYR A 431 -0.78 -20.26 14.79
C TYR A 431 -0.22 -21.61 14.29
N GLY A 432 -0.96 -22.72 14.47
CA GLY A 432 -0.74 -23.96 13.71
C GLY A 432 -0.05 -25.13 14.44
N VAL A 433 -0.22 -26.32 13.84
CA VAL A 433 0.24 -27.62 14.37
C VAL A 433 1.75 -27.78 14.12
N GLY A 434 2.53 -28.10 15.15
CA GLY A 434 3.99 -28.27 15.03
C GLY A 434 4.83 -27.10 15.53
N ASN A 435 4.23 -26.19 16.32
CA ASN A 435 4.83 -25.05 16.99
C ASN A 435 5.38 -24.01 16.02
N GLY A 436 4.58 -22.97 15.76
CA GLY A 436 5.12 -21.75 15.19
C GLY A 436 6.35 -21.28 15.95
N THR A 437 7.45 -21.05 15.24
CA THR A 437 8.76 -21.06 15.90
C THR A 437 9.22 -19.69 16.40
N SER A 438 8.83 -18.61 15.72
CA SER A 438 9.28 -17.27 16.11
C SER A 438 8.51 -16.12 15.48
N THR A 439 8.44 -15.00 16.20
CA THR A 439 7.87 -13.72 15.73
C THR A 439 8.60 -13.20 14.49
N ILE A 440 9.93 -13.27 14.49
CA ILE A 440 10.78 -13.06 13.31
C ILE A 440 11.49 -14.36 12.96
N GLU A 441 11.41 -14.79 11.70
CA GLU A 441 12.08 -16.01 11.24
C GLU A 441 12.98 -15.76 10.02
N LEU A 442 14.24 -16.21 10.10
CA LEU A 442 15.22 -16.15 9.03
C LEU A 442 15.63 -17.56 8.62
N THR A 443 15.48 -17.89 7.34
CA THR A 443 15.82 -19.21 6.81
C THR A 443 16.76 -19.13 5.62
N SER A 444 17.41 -20.24 5.30
CA SER A 444 18.29 -20.37 4.13
C SER A 444 19.41 -19.31 4.09
N SER A 445 19.97 -18.99 5.26
CA SER A 445 21.01 -17.97 5.46
C SER A 445 20.58 -16.52 5.18
N ALA A 446 19.30 -16.21 5.32
CA ALA A 446 18.80 -14.83 5.34
C ALA A 446 19.39 -14.00 6.49
N SER A 447 19.30 -12.67 6.38
CA SER A 447 19.82 -11.75 7.39
C SER A 447 18.76 -10.75 7.89
N ALA A 448 18.94 -10.28 9.12
CA ALA A 448 18.16 -9.17 9.66
C ALA A 448 19.01 -8.21 10.49
N VAL A 449 18.68 -6.92 10.40
CA VAL A 449 19.25 -5.87 11.24
C VAL A 449 18.13 -5.14 11.95
N LEU A 450 18.16 -5.18 13.28
CA LEU A 450 17.20 -4.54 14.17
C LEU A 450 17.92 -3.41 14.90
N ARG A 451 17.37 -2.21 14.82
CA ARG A 451 17.86 -1.02 15.53
C ARG A 451 16.68 -0.31 16.16
N HIS A 452 16.76 0.02 17.44
CA HIS A 452 15.66 0.72 18.11
C HIS A 452 14.34 -0.04 17.95
N VAL A 453 14.36 -1.37 18.12
CA VAL A 453 13.15 -2.19 17.97
C VAL A 453 12.59 -2.51 19.35
N THR A 454 11.29 -2.31 19.54
CA THR A 454 10.56 -2.84 20.70
C THR A 454 9.77 -4.06 20.27
N MET A 455 9.99 -5.19 20.92
CA MET A 455 9.27 -6.43 20.70
C MET A 455 8.70 -6.92 22.03
N SER A 456 7.38 -7.05 22.11
CA SER A 456 6.71 -7.42 23.36
C SER A 456 5.31 -8.00 23.16
N GLY A 457 4.94 -8.96 24.00
CA GLY A 457 3.59 -9.51 24.03
C GLY A 457 3.19 -10.20 22.74
N ASN A 458 4.09 -10.94 22.10
CA ASN A 458 3.75 -11.80 20.97
C ASN A 458 3.44 -13.22 21.46
N PHE A 459 2.49 -13.88 20.81
CA PHE A 459 1.88 -15.10 21.34
C PHE A 459 1.96 -16.25 20.35
N ARG A 460 1.74 -17.45 20.86
CA ARG A 460 1.42 -18.64 20.08
C ARG A 460 0.09 -19.23 20.53
N VAL A 461 -0.63 -19.81 19.58
CA VAL A 461 -1.87 -20.55 19.77
C VAL A 461 -1.81 -21.79 18.89
N SER A 462 -2.20 -22.96 19.42
CA SER A 462 -2.34 -24.16 18.60
C SER A 462 -3.50 -25.02 19.09
N ASP A 463 -3.92 -26.00 18.30
CA ASP A 463 -4.95 -26.95 18.73
C ASP A 463 -4.53 -27.77 19.96
N GLN A 464 -3.20 -27.91 20.17
CA GLN A 464 -2.64 -28.58 21.35
C GLN A 464 -2.67 -27.67 22.59
N PHE A 465 -2.65 -26.35 22.41
CA PHE A 465 -2.63 -25.34 23.45
C PHE A 465 -3.66 -24.24 23.10
N PRO A 466 -4.94 -24.43 23.44
CA PRO A 466 -6.00 -23.49 23.06
C PRO A 466 -5.92 -22.14 23.80
N GLY A 467 -5.01 -22.00 24.76
CA GLY A 467 -4.71 -20.73 25.43
C GLY A 467 -3.65 -19.92 24.69
N LEU A 468 -3.61 -18.61 24.97
CA LEU A 468 -2.50 -17.75 24.55
C LEU A 468 -1.27 -18.11 25.38
N GLU A 469 -0.22 -18.59 24.70
CA GLU A 469 1.10 -18.82 25.30
C GLU A 469 2.12 -17.86 24.69
N LEU A 470 3.25 -17.65 25.36
CA LEU A 470 4.38 -16.91 24.77
C LEU A 470 4.93 -17.62 23.53
N ALA A 471 5.45 -16.85 22.58
CA ALA A 471 6.11 -17.40 21.41
C ALA A 471 7.28 -18.36 21.79
N ALA A 472 7.60 -19.31 20.92
CA ALA A 472 8.70 -20.25 21.20
C ALA A 472 10.08 -19.60 21.10
N SER A 473 10.22 -18.56 20.28
CA SER A 473 11.36 -17.64 20.31
C SER A 473 11.00 -16.27 19.72
N SER A 474 11.70 -15.21 20.11
CA SER A 474 11.52 -13.89 19.49
C SER A 474 12.04 -13.89 18.06
N ILE A 475 13.28 -14.37 17.92
CA ILE A 475 13.97 -14.48 16.63
C ILE A 475 14.50 -15.89 16.46
N ARG A 476 14.24 -16.49 15.30
CA ARG A 476 14.89 -17.72 14.85
C ARG A 476 15.71 -17.43 13.60
N ALA A 477 16.97 -17.87 13.59
CA ALA A 477 17.83 -17.78 12.41
C ALA A 477 18.42 -19.15 12.06
N ASN A 478 18.36 -19.50 10.77
CA ASN A 478 18.82 -20.79 10.26
C ASN A 478 19.65 -20.63 8.98
N GLY A 479 20.83 -21.26 8.97
CA GLY A 479 21.74 -21.36 7.82
C GLY A 479 23.13 -20.78 8.10
N ASN A 480 24.15 -21.36 7.47
CA ASN A 480 25.56 -21.12 7.80
C ASN A 480 26.03 -19.66 7.57
N LEU A 481 25.29 -18.88 6.76
CA LEU A 481 25.58 -17.46 6.52
C LEU A 481 24.48 -16.55 7.07
N GLY A 482 23.51 -17.11 7.79
CA GLY A 482 22.45 -16.33 8.42
C GLY A 482 23.02 -15.43 9.51
N ALA A 483 22.58 -14.18 9.54
CA ALA A 483 23.12 -13.17 10.46
C ALA A 483 21.99 -12.31 11.05
N VAL A 484 22.00 -12.17 12.37
CA VAL A 484 21.12 -11.25 13.11
C VAL A 484 21.99 -10.19 13.77
N VAL A 485 21.68 -8.92 13.55
CA VAL A 485 22.31 -7.79 14.25
C VAL A 485 21.24 -7.05 15.03
N ILE A 486 21.40 -6.93 16.35
CA ILE A 486 20.43 -6.27 17.23
C ILE A 486 21.12 -5.12 17.96
N ARG A 487 20.63 -3.89 17.83
CA ARG A 487 21.21 -2.71 18.50
C ARG A 487 20.13 -1.88 19.18
N ASN A 488 20.42 -1.41 20.39
CA ASN A 488 19.56 -0.47 21.12
C ASN A 488 18.09 -0.91 21.13
N SER A 489 17.82 -2.18 21.44
CA SER A 489 16.49 -2.78 21.25
C SER A 489 15.97 -3.44 22.52
N LEU A 490 14.65 -3.46 22.67
CA LEU A 490 13.91 -4.12 23.74
C LEU A 490 13.22 -5.36 23.18
N LEU A 491 13.55 -6.54 23.68
CA LEU A 491 12.89 -7.80 23.34
C LEU A 491 12.40 -8.42 24.66
N TYR A 492 11.26 -7.97 25.17
CA TYR A 492 10.83 -8.29 26.54
C TYR A 492 9.40 -8.83 26.60
N ASP A 493 9.23 -9.93 27.35
CA ASP A 493 7.98 -10.69 27.48
C ASP A 493 7.35 -11.03 26.12
N ASP A 494 8.22 -11.40 25.19
CA ASP A 494 7.85 -11.70 23.81
C ASP A 494 7.75 -13.20 23.56
N ALA A 495 8.63 -13.98 24.20
CA ALA A 495 8.82 -15.39 23.92
C ALA A 495 9.43 -16.12 25.12
N THR A 496 9.54 -17.44 25.03
CA THR A 496 10.29 -18.26 25.99
C THR A 496 11.81 -18.16 25.80
N VAL A 497 12.26 -17.83 24.59
CA VAL A 497 13.69 -17.72 24.20
C VAL A 497 13.85 -16.47 23.34
N LEU A 498 14.85 -15.62 23.59
CA LEU A 498 15.09 -14.46 22.73
C LEU A 498 15.54 -14.89 21.34
N LEU A 499 16.58 -15.72 21.26
CA LEU A 499 17.25 -16.02 20.01
C LEU A 499 17.53 -17.50 19.85
N ARG A 500 17.01 -18.09 18.77
CA ARG A 500 17.30 -19.46 18.38
C ARG A 500 18.16 -19.49 17.13
N LEU A 501 19.46 -19.75 17.31
CA LEU A 501 20.42 -19.91 16.21
C LEU A 501 20.55 -21.39 15.82
N LEU A 502 20.43 -21.68 14.53
CA LEU A 502 20.52 -23.02 13.96
C LEU A 502 21.51 -23.05 12.79
N ALA A 503 22.11 -24.22 12.56
CA ALA A 503 22.95 -24.53 11.40
C ALA A 503 23.97 -23.42 11.08
N GLY A 504 24.77 -23.01 12.07
CA GLY A 504 25.85 -22.04 11.88
C GLY A 504 25.43 -20.58 11.75
N ALA A 505 24.13 -20.26 11.90
CA ALA A 505 23.69 -18.87 11.97
C ALA A 505 24.38 -18.13 13.12
N THR A 506 24.65 -16.84 12.90
CA THR A 506 25.36 -15.98 13.85
C THR A 506 24.47 -14.83 14.31
N ALA A 507 24.74 -14.32 15.51
CA ALA A 507 24.16 -13.08 15.96
C ALA A 507 25.18 -12.21 16.68
N SER A 508 24.95 -10.91 16.62
CA SER A 508 25.72 -9.90 17.34
C SER A 508 24.79 -8.78 17.79
N GLY A 509 25.20 -8.07 18.83
CA GLY A 509 24.41 -6.93 19.26
C GLY A 509 25.08 -6.10 20.35
N SER A 510 24.46 -4.96 20.61
CA SER A 510 24.89 -3.97 21.61
C SER A 510 23.68 -3.27 22.20
N CYS A 511 23.66 -3.07 23.52
CA CYS A 511 22.53 -2.48 24.23
C CYS A 511 21.19 -3.16 23.90
N VAL A 512 21.11 -4.46 24.20
CA VAL A 512 19.87 -5.22 24.06
C VAL A 512 19.34 -5.52 25.45
N LEU A 513 18.09 -5.19 25.71
CA LEU A 513 17.40 -5.61 26.93
C LEU A 513 16.40 -6.69 26.54
N GLY A 514 16.30 -7.73 27.34
CA GLY A 514 15.28 -8.74 27.10
C GLY A 514 14.91 -9.56 28.32
N HIS A 515 13.99 -10.49 28.15
CA HIS A 515 13.46 -11.29 29.26
C HIS A 515 14.42 -12.40 29.74
N GLU A 516 15.45 -12.72 28.96
CA GLU A 516 16.53 -13.64 29.31
C GLU A 516 17.83 -13.24 28.59
N ASN A 517 18.95 -13.89 28.88
CA ASN A 517 20.23 -13.65 28.19
C ASN A 517 21.07 -14.92 27.96
N THR A 518 20.50 -16.08 28.26
CA THR A 518 21.13 -17.39 28.04
C THR A 518 21.23 -17.69 26.54
N SER A 519 20.19 -17.37 25.76
CA SER A 519 20.21 -17.62 24.31
C SER A 519 20.92 -16.53 23.51
N PHE A 520 21.10 -15.35 24.11
CA PHE A 520 21.81 -14.22 23.53
C PHE A 520 22.58 -13.44 24.62
N PRO A 521 23.82 -13.84 24.93
CA PRO A 521 24.63 -13.22 26.00
C PRO A 521 24.81 -11.69 25.93
N PRO A 522 24.81 -11.03 24.75
CA PRO A 522 24.82 -9.56 24.70
C PRO A 522 23.58 -8.88 25.31
N ALA A 523 22.49 -9.62 25.57
CA ALA A 523 21.31 -9.07 26.23
C ALA A 523 21.52 -8.90 27.75
N THR A 524 20.91 -7.84 28.28
CA THR A 524 20.78 -7.63 29.73
C THR A 524 19.34 -7.92 30.15
N VAL A 525 19.16 -8.69 31.22
CA VAL A 525 17.83 -9.04 31.73
C VAL A 525 17.30 -7.95 32.65
N LEU A 526 16.45 -7.07 32.11
CA LEU A 526 15.84 -5.95 32.82
C LEU A 526 14.42 -5.74 32.32
N ASP A 527 13.51 -5.50 33.27
CA ASP A 527 12.15 -5.10 32.97
C ASP A 527 12.14 -3.66 32.42
N PRO A 528 11.65 -3.42 31.20
CA PRO A 528 11.58 -2.09 30.62
C PRO A 528 10.53 -1.18 31.29
N LEU A 529 9.66 -1.70 32.17
CA LEU A 529 8.62 -0.92 32.84
C LEU A 529 7.75 -0.13 31.83
N TYR A 530 7.05 -0.86 30.95
CA TYR A 530 6.08 -0.26 30.03
C TYR A 530 4.90 0.37 30.79
N VAL A 531 4.24 1.37 30.20
CA VAL A 531 3.05 2.00 30.78
C VAL A 531 1.88 1.01 30.91
N ASP A 532 1.48 0.35 29.82
CA ASP A 532 0.44 -0.72 29.83
C ASP A 532 0.59 -1.66 28.63
N THR A 533 0.81 -2.95 28.84
CA THR A 533 0.88 -3.96 27.76
C THR A 533 -0.39 -4.77 27.55
N THR A 534 -1.44 -4.55 28.37
CA THR A 534 -2.58 -5.47 28.52
C THR A 534 -3.93 -4.89 28.10
N GLY A 535 -4.03 -3.57 27.94
CA GLY A 535 -5.25 -2.90 27.50
C GLY A 535 -5.67 -3.15 26.05
N ASN A 536 -6.84 -2.63 25.67
CA ASN A 536 -7.33 -2.63 24.28
C ASN A 536 -6.50 -1.72 23.36
N ALA A 537 -5.84 -0.71 23.96
CA ALA A 537 -4.90 0.19 23.32
C ALA A 537 -3.63 0.21 24.18
N PRO A 538 -2.81 -0.85 24.13
CA PRO A 538 -1.61 -0.93 24.96
C PRO A 538 -0.65 0.19 24.61
N ASP A 539 0.03 0.69 25.64
CA ASP A 539 1.04 1.72 25.61
C ASP A 539 2.41 1.12 25.98
N TYR A 540 3.24 0.96 24.95
CA TYR A 540 4.61 0.44 25.07
C TYR A 540 5.64 1.55 25.36
N SER A 541 5.20 2.77 25.67
CA SER A 541 6.07 3.83 26.16
C SER A 541 6.70 3.42 27.49
N LEU A 542 7.86 3.98 27.78
CA LEU A 542 8.61 3.70 29.01
C LEU A 542 8.07 4.55 30.16
N GLN A 543 7.91 3.93 31.34
CA GLN A 543 7.69 4.70 32.57
C GLN A 543 8.97 5.47 32.95
N ALA A 544 8.84 6.60 33.63
CA ALA A 544 9.98 7.43 34.06
C ALA A 544 11.03 6.69 34.91
N ALA A 545 10.65 5.59 35.55
CA ALA A 545 11.56 4.75 36.34
C ALA A 545 12.24 3.64 35.53
N SER A 546 12.00 3.59 34.21
CA SER A 546 12.47 2.52 33.34
C SER A 546 14.00 2.47 33.32
N PRO A 547 14.60 1.28 33.49
CA PRO A 547 16.04 1.12 33.33
C PRO A 547 16.50 1.10 31.86
N ALA A 548 15.55 1.24 30.92
CA ALA A 548 15.81 1.30 29.48
C ALA A 548 16.09 2.73 28.98
N ILE A 549 15.74 3.75 29.80
CA ILE A 549 16.00 5.17 29.52
C ILE A 549 17.50 5.44 29.62
N ASP A 550 18.04 6.20 28.66
CA ASP A 550 19.44 6.66 28.59
C ASP A 550 20.46 5.56 28.89
N ARG A 551 20.20 4.40 28.29
CA ARG A 551 21.01 3.20 28.51
C ARG A 551 21.98 2.94 27.37
N CYS A 552 21.70 3.46 26.19
CA CYS A 552 22.41 3.07 24.99
C CYS A 552 23.33 4.17 24.49
N GLY A 553 24.53 3.76 24.04
CA GLY A 553 25.34 4.60 23.18
C GLY A 553 24.74 4.72 21.77
N SER A 554 25.32 5.58 20.93
CA SER A 554 24.91 5.72 19.54
C SER A 554 24.91 4.37 18.80
N SER A 555 23.82 4.09 18.10
CA SER A 555 23.69 2.90 17.23
C SER A 555 24.44 3.06 15.90
N GLY A 556 24.97 4.26 15.65
CA GLY A 556 25.54 4.72 14.37
C GLY A 556 24.51 5.34 13.43
N LEU A 557 23.26 5.52 13.86
CA LEU A 557 22.19 6.19 13.12
C LEU A 557 21.36 7.05 14.09
N ASP A 558 21.25 8.34 13.75
CA ASP A 558 20.36 9.29 14.42
C ASP A 558 19.08 9.35 13.60
N VAL A 559 18.13 8.49 13.96
CA VAL A 559 16.81 8.35 13.34
C VAL A 559 15.77 8.70 14.38
N ASN A 560 14.67 9.31 13.93
CA ASN A 560 13.54 9.58 14.80
C ASN A 560 12.98 8.26 15.38
N ASP A 561 12.40 8.35 16.57
CA ASP A 561 11.71 7.24 17.21
C ASP A 561 10.39 6.90 16.49
N LEU A 562 9.66 5.90 16.98
CA LEU A 562 8.41 5.44 16.39
C LEU A 562 7.36 6.55 16.19
N PHE A 563 7.35 7.57 17.04
CA PHE A 563 6.40 8.69 17.02
C PHE A 563 6.98 9.98 16.43
N GLY A 564 8.13 9.87 15.76
CA GLY A 564 8.77 11.00 15.09
C GLY A 564 9.60 11.88 16.02
N SER A 565 9.74 11.54 17.30
CA SER A 565 10.59 12.26 18.25
C SER A 565 12.06 12.13 17.86
N THR A 566 12.79 13.24 17.95
CA THR A 566 14.22 13.26 17.63
C THR A 566 15.02 12.45 18.63
N ARG A 567 15.96 11.64 18.15
CA ARG A 567 16.96 10.94 18.97
C ARG A 567 18.35 11.53 18.76
N PRO A 568 19.24 11.49 19.76
CA PRO A 568 18.99 11.09 21.16
C PRO A 568 18.21 12.15 21.96
N PHE A 569 17.49 11.73 23.00
CA PHE A 569 17.01 12.59 24.08
C PHE A 569 17.65 12.14 25.40
N ASP A 570 18.53 12.98 25.96
CA ASP A 570 19.27 12.71 27.20
C ASP A 570 18.50 13.26 28.41
N ASP A 571 17.81 12.41 29.18
CA ASP A 571 17.20 12.78 30.44
C ASP A 571 18.30 13.01 31.49
N PRO A 572 18.40 14.21 32.10
CA PRO A 572 19.44 14.52 33.07
C PRO A 572 19.55 13.56 34.28
N ARG A 573 18.62 12.62 34.51
CA ARG A 573 18.69 11.63 35.61
C ARG A 573 17.96 10.30 35.33
N PRO A 574 18.61 9.13 35.60
CA PRO A 574 20.04 8.84 35.61
C PRO A 574 20.50 8.26 34.26
N ASP A 575 21.33 9.02 33.56
CA ASP A 575 22.09 8.58 32.40
C ASP A 575 22.99 7.37 32.77
N VAL A 576 22.60 6.17 32.37
CA VAL A 576 23.24 4.91 32.80
C VAL A 576 24.49 4.65 31.97
N ALA A 577 24.41 4.86 30.66
CA ALA A 577 25.48 4.51 29.74
C ALA A 577 25.50 5.29 28.41
N GLY A 578 24.50 6.14 28.13
CA GLY A 578 24.50 7.02 26.96
C GLY A 578 23.10 7.56 26.64
N PRO A 579 23.01 8.57 25.77
CA PRO A 579 21.83 9.44 25.66
C PRO A 579 20.68 8.83 24.83
N PHE A 580 20.71 7.53 24.54
CA PHE A 580 19.68 6.88 23.75
C PHE A 580 18.92 5.87 24.59
N ASP A 581 17.61 5.84 24.41
CA ASP A 581 16.80 4.78 24.96
C ASP A 581 16.95 3.49 24.17
N ALA A 582 16.79 2.37 24.88
CA ALA A 582 16.59 1.10 24.21
C ALA A 582 15.15 1.00 23.70
N GLY A 583 14.98 0.47 22.48
CA GLY A 583 13.67 0.20 21.90
C GLY A 583 13.22 1.28 20.92
N ALA A 584 11.98 1.17 20.45
CA ALA A 584 11.41 1.98 19.38
C ALA A 584 10.94 3.37 19.79
N ILE A 585 10.63 3.56 21.07
CA ILE A 585 10.09 4.81 21.61
C ILE A 585 11.18 5.46 22.45
N GLU A 586 11.42 6.74 22.23
CA GLU A 586 12.28 7.56 23.09
C GLU A 586 11.41 8.17 24.19
N TYR A 587 11.82 8.03 25.44
CA TYR A 587 11.22 8.70 26.57
C TYR A 587 11.51 10.19 26.49
N VAL A 588 10.48 11.00 26.69
CA VAL A 588 10.59 12.45 26.71
C VAL A 588 10.00 12.95 28.03
N VAL A 589 10.84 13.59 28.84
CA VAL A 589 10.40 14.31 30.04
C VAL A 589 9.67 15.55 29.55
N ASP A 590 8.41 15.73 29.98
CA ASP A 590 7.46 16.78 29.55
C ASP A 590 6.66 16.36 28.29
N ASP A 591 5.47 15.75 28.44
CA ASP A 591 4.23 16.54 28.42
C ASP A 591 3.05 15.92 29.21
N THR A 592 3.25 15.57 30.48
CA THR A 592 2.14 15.10 31.34
C THR A 592 1.10 16.18 31.65
N ILE A 593 1.40 17.45 31.35
CA ILE A 593 0.46 18.57 31.57
C ILE A 593 -0.55 18.67 30.42
N PHE A 594 -0.26 18.15 29.22
CA PHE A 594 -1.19 18.11 28.09
C PHE A 594 -1.53 16.69 27.57
N ALA A 595 -0.96 15.62 28.14
CA ALA A 595 -1.23 14.22 27.77
C ALA A 595 -2.70 13.76 27.94
N ASP A 596 -3.53 14.52 28.67
CA ASP A 596 -4.97 14.28 28.84
C ASP A 596 -5.83 14.93 27.74
N GLY A 597 -5.21 15.50 26.70
CA GLY A 597 -5.91 16.02 25.51
C GLY A 597 -6.43 17.46 25.65
N PHE A 598 -5.85 18.25 26.56
CA PHE A 598 -6.13 19.69 26.71
C PHE A 598 -5.27 20.59 25.81
N GLU A 599 -4.71 20.07 24.72
CA GLU A 599 -4.20 20.91 23.64
C GLU A 599 -5.32 21.85 23.19
N LEU A 600 -5.15 23.15 23.46
CA LEU A 600 -6.06 24.18 23.00
C LEU A 600 -6.29 23.96 21.50
N LEU A 601 -7.56 23.87 21.10
CA LEU A 601 -8.02 24.08 19.73
C LEU A 601 -7.51 25.47 19.28
N VAL A 602 -6.24 25.57 18.92
CA VAL A 602 -5.70 26.72 18.23
C VAL A 602 -6.26 26.59 16.84
N ALA A 603 -7.37 27.27 16.61
CA ALA A 603 -7.94 27.47 15.29
C ALA A 603 -6.82 27.92 14.35
N ARG A 604 -6.40 27.02 13.45
CA ARG A 604 -5.57 27.33 12.29
C ARG A 604 -6.39 27.13 11.04
#